data_AF-A0A437MFE5-F1
#
_entry.id   AF-A0A437MFE5-F1
#
_cell.length_a   1.000
_cell.length_b   1.000
_cell.length_c   1.000
_cell.angle_alpha   90.00
_cell.angle_beta   90.00
_cell.angle_gamma   90.00
#
_symmetry.space_group_name_H-M   'P 1'
#
loop_
_entity.id
_entity.type
_entity.pdbx_description
1 polymer ?
#
loop_
_entity_poly.entity_id
_entity_poly.type
_entity_poly.pdbx_seq_one_letter_code
_entity_poly.pdbx_strand_id
1 'polypeptide(L)'
;MFRQGEIMNTLKLALTTLGIMFLGVAVFAYASGGQSPWPVQAPFDRYIDIGSSQGTWQLERDLARMHPQGSDAPALLSRLRASGMDCMIQPGTTEQYACTYRQPRDYRSVASIEVDITTRNGGRVVDSLTPAVSSPVR
;
A
#
# COMPACT_ATOMS: atom_id res chain seq x y z
N MET A 1 40.78 -42.95 9.13
CA MET A 1 40.68 -42.23 10.41
C MET A 1 40.69 -40.74 10.09
N PHE A 2 39.53 -40.11 9.90
CA PHE A 2 39.46 -38.67 9.60
C PHE A 2 39.84 -37.88 10.84
N ARG A 3 40.84 -36.99 10.71
CA ARG A 3 41.35 -36.17 11.82
C ARG A 3 40.22 -35.26 12.30
N GLN A 4 39.80 -35.41 13.56
CA GLN A 4 38.79 -34.54 14.22
C GLN A 4 39.03 -33.04 13.97
N GLY A 5 40.29 -32.61 13.81
CA GLY A 5 40.63 -31.21 13.49
C GLY A 5 40.17 -30.71 12.13
N GLU A 6 40.10 -31.56 11.09
CA GLU A 6 39.64 -31.16 9.76
C GLU A 6 38.12 -30.93 9.73
N ILE A 7 37.36 -31.77 10.45
CA ILE A 7 35.90 -31.68 10.58
C ILE A 7 35.53 -30.37 11.30
N MET A 8 36.27 -30.02 12.36
CA MET A 8 36.00 -28.81 13.13
C MET A 8 36.31 -27.53 12.35
N ASN A 9 37.34 -27.55 11.49
CA ASN A 9 37.69 -26.42 10.63
C ASN A 9 36.69 -26.27 9.47
N THR A 10 36.26 -27.36 8.84
CA THR A 10 35.22 -27.32 7.80
C THR A 10 33.88 -26.86 8.36
N LEU A 11 33.49 -27.30 9.55
CA LEU A 11 32.26 -26.85 10.21
C LEU A 11 32.28 -25.35 10.52
N LYS A 12 33.40 -24.84 11.06
CA LYS A 12 33.57 -23.41 11.31
C LYS A 12 33.46 -22.59 10.04
N LEU A 13 34.06 -23.06 8.94
CA LEU A 13 34.06 -22.36 7.66
C LEU A 13 32.67 -22.36 7.00
N ALA A 14 31.92 -23.46 7.15
CA ALA A 14 30.53 -23.55 6.71
C ALA A 14 29.61 -22.61 7.51
N LEU A 15 29.79 -22.52 8.83
CA LEU A 15 29.01 -21.62 9.68
C LEU A 15 29.30 -20.14 9.39
N THR A 16 30.56 -19.78 9.17
CA THR A 16 30.91 -18.39 8.82
C THR A 16 30.40 -17.99 7.45
N THR A 17 30.51 -18.88 6.45
CA THR A 17 29.96 -18.61 5.11
C THR A 17 28.45 -18.47 5.11
N LEU A 18 27.73 -19.33 5.84
CA LEU A 18 26.28 -19.20 6.04
C LEU A 18 25.91 -17.88 6.74
N GLY A 19 26.65 -17.50 7.79
CA GLY A 19 26.45 -16.24 8.50
C GLY A 19 26.63 -15.02 7.60
N ILE A 20 27.68 -15.01 6.77
CA ILE A 20 27.95 -13.92 5.82
C ILE A 20 26.86 -13.85 4.75
N MET A 21 26.41 -14.99 4.21
CA MET A 21 25.33 -15.04 3.23
C MET A 21 24.03 -14.46 3.81
N PHE A 22 23.67 -14.88 5.03
CA PHE A 22 22.45 -14.42 5.68
C PHE A 22 22.50 -12.92 5.98
N LEU A 23 23.65 -12.42 6.44
CA LEU A 23 23.87 -11.01 6.69
C LEU A 23 23.81 -10.18 5.40
N GLY A 24 24.37 -10.70 4.30
CA GLY A 24 24.29 -10.08 2.98
C GLY A 24 22.85 -9.95 2.47
N VAL A 25 22.04 -11.01 2.60
CA VAL A 25 20.62 -10.99 2.21
C VAL A 25 19.82 -10.03 3.09
N ALA A 26 20.07 -10.02 4.41
CA ALA A 26 19.38 -9.12 5.35
C ALA A 26 19.70 -7.65 5.07
N VAL A 27 20.98 -7.32 4.83
CA VAL A 27 21.41 -5.96 4.47
C VAL A 27 20.84 -5.56 3.11
N PHE A 28 20.83 -6.46 2.13
CA PHE A 28 20.24 -6.18 0.82
C PHE A 28 18.72 -5.95 0.92
N ALA A 29 18.00 -6.76 1.70
CA ALA A 29 16.57 -6.59 1.95
C ALA A 29 16.25 -5.27 2.68
N TYR A 30 17.11 -4.87 3.63
CA TYR A 30 16.99 -3.60 4.34
C TYR A 30 17.30 -2.41 3.43
N ALA A 31 18.39 -2.46 2.66
CA ALA A 31 18.82 -1.39 1.76
C ALA A 31 17.86 -1.19 0.57
N SER A 32 17.23 -2.26 0.09
CA SER A 32 16.18 -2.20 -0.94
C SER A 32 14.81 -1.78 -0.38
N GLY A 33 14.72 -1.44 0.91
CA GLY A 33 13.52 -0.85 1.51
C GLY A 33 12.29 -1.76 1.51
N GLY A 34 12.47 -3.08 1.52
CA GLY A 34 11.35 -4.02 1.50
C GLY A 34 10.53 -4.00 0.21
N GLN A 35 11.10 -3.52 -0.90
CA GLN A 35 10.47 -3.61 -2.22
C GLN A 35 10.40 -5.09 -2.63
N SER A 36 9.24 -5.69 -2.38
CA SER A 36 8.86 -7.00 -2.89
C SER A 36 9.23 -7.11 -4.39
N PRO A 37 10.05 -8.09 -4.80
CA PRO A 37 10.39 -8.30 -6.22
C PRO A 37 9.19 -8.77 -7.06
N TRP A 38 8.06 -9.07 -6.42
CA TRP A 38 6.80 -9.34 -7.09
C TRP A 38 6.01 -8.04 -7.22
N PRO A 39 5.54 -7.68 -8.44
CA PRO A 39 4.57 -6.62 -8.60
C PRO A 39 3.26 -7.13 -8.01
N VAL A 40 3.10 -6.97 -6.69
CA VAL A 40 1.77 -6.94 -6.10
C VAL A 40 1.16 -5.67 -6.65
N GLN A 41 0.41 -5.79 -7.77
CA GLN A 41 -0.36 -4.67 -8.31
C GLN A 41 -1.10 -4.06 -7.13
N ALA A 42 -0.83 -2.78 -6.86
CA ALA A 42 -1.53 -2.14 -5.77
C ALA A 42 -3.01 -2.21 -6.14
N PRO A 43 -3.92 -2.52 -5.19
CA PRO A 43 -5.33 -2.81 -5.48
C PRO A 43 -6.03 -1.67 -6.23
N PHE A 44 -5.44 -0.48 -6.24
CA PHE A 44 -5.94 0.71 -6.92
C PHE A 44 -5.42 0.93 -8.34
N ASP A 45 -4.33 0.28 -8.74
CA ASP A 45 -3.71 0.43 -10.07
C ASP A 45 -4.69 0.08 -11.19
N ARG A 46 -5.55 -0.92 -10.94
CA ARG A 46 -6.60 -1.36 -11.86
C ARG A 46 -7.56 -0.23 -12.26
N TYR A 47 -7.87 0.69 -11.35
CA TYR A 47 -8.80 1.79 -11.68
C TYR A 47 -8.11 2.88 -12.49
N ILE A 48 -6.81 3.04 -12.31
CA ILE A 48 -6.01 4.00 -13.09
C ILE A 48 -5.83 3.49 -14.52
N ASP A 49 -5.59 2.19 -14.70
CA ASP A 49 -5.41 1.55 -16.01
C ASP A 49 -6.65 1.62 -16.90
N ILE A 50 -7.83 1.57 -16.29
CA ILE A 50 -9.13 1.66 -17.00
C ILE A 50 -9.42 3.10 -17.48
N GLY A 51 -8.74 4.11 -16.92
CA GLY A 51 -8.89 5.52 -17.26
C GLY A 51 -9.76 6.29 -16.27
N SER A 52 -9.64 7.62 -16.24
CA SER A 52 -10.20 8.48 -15.18
C SER A 52 -11.71 8.32 -14.97
N SER A 53 -12.50 8.45 -16.03
CA SER A 53 -13.97 8.38 -15.94
C SER A 53 -14.48 7.00 -15.53
N GLN A 54 -14.06 5.95 -16.25
CA GLN A 54 -14.50 4.58 -15.96
C GLN A 54 -13.91 4.06 -14.64
N GLY A 55 -12.67 4.43 -14.32
CA GLY A 55 -12.01 4.12 -13.06
C GLY A 55 -12.72 4.75 -11.86
N THR A 56 -13.14 6.01 -11.97
CA THR A 56 -13.92 6.70 -10.92
C THR A 56 -15.23 5.97 -10.65
N TRP A 57 -15.99 5.68 -11.70
CA TRP A 57 -17.27 5.01 -11.56
C TRP A 57 -17.14 3.59 -10.98
N GLN A 58 -16.11 2.85 -11.39
CA GLN A 58 -15.88 1.50 -10.87
C GLN A 58 -15.39 1.52 -9.42
N LEU A 59 -14.54 2.48 -9.06
CA LEU A 59 -14.11 2.71 -7.68
C LEU A 59 -15.29 3.09 -6.78
N GLU A 60 -16.17 3.98 -7.24
CA GLU A 60 -17.40 4.36 -6.52
C GLU A 60 -18.29 3.16 -6.24
N ARG A 61 -18.54 2.35 -7.26
CA ARG A 61 -19.33 1.12 -7.13
C ARG A 61 -18.72 0.13 -6.13
N ASP A 62 -17.42 -0.09 -6.22
CA ASP A 62 -16.73 -1.08 -5.39
C ASP A 62 -16.66 -0.60 -3.93
N LEU A 63 -16.40 0.70 -3.70
CA LEU A 63 -16.44 1.32 -2.38
C LEU A 63 -17.84 1.25 -1.77
N ALA A 64 -18.88 1.60 -2.53
CA ALA A 64 -20.27 1.55 -2.05
C ALA A 64 -20.71 0.13 -1.67
N ARG A 65 -20.20 -0.90 -2.36
CA ARG A 65 -20.47 -2.32 -2.06
C ARG A 65 -19.75 -2.81 -0.81
N MET A 66 -18.47 -2.46 -0.66
CA MET A 66 -17.65 -2.91 0.47
C MET A 66 -17.94 -2.13 1.76
N HIS A 67 -18.27 -0.85 1.63
CA HIS A 67 -18.45 0.10 2.72
C HIS A 67 -19.71 0.94 2.47
N PRO A 68 -20.91 0.36 2.66
CA PRO A 68 -22.15 1.12 2.53
C PRO A 68 -22.22 2.24 3.56
N GLN A 69 -23.11 3.21 3.33
CA GLN A 69 -23.40 4.27 4.29
C GLN A 69 -23.80 3.67 5.65
N GLY A 70 -23.30 4.25 6.73
CA GLY A 70 -23.45 3.73 8.09
C GLY A 70 -22.41 2.67 8.50
N SER A 71 -21.49 2.29 7.61
CA SER A 71 -20.37 1.41 7.95
C SER A 71 -19.34 2.08 8.89
N ASP A 72 -18.50 1.26 9.53
CA ASP A 72 -17.48 1.70 10.48
C ASP A 72 -16.35 2.48 9.77
N ALA A 73 -16.24 3.77 10.05
CA ALA A 73 -15.28 4.68 9.41
C ALA A 73 -13.82 4.37 9.81
N PRO A 74 -13.48 4.12 11.09
CA PRO A 74 -12.16 3.63 11.48
C PRO A 74 -11.70 2.37 10.73
N ALA A 75 -12.57 1.37 10.56
CA ALA A 75 -12.25 0.17 9.78
C ALA A 75 -12.01 0.47 8.30
N LEU A 76 -12.80 1.37 7.70
CA LEU A 76 -12.56 1.84 6.34
C LEU A 76 -11.20 2.55 6.23
N LEU A 77 -10.95 3.55 7.07
CA LEU A 77 -9.71 4.36 7.03
C LEU A 77 -8.46 3.49 7.23
N SER A 78 -8.50 2.53 8.15
CA SER A 78 -7.40 1.59 8.37
C SER A 78 -7.14 0.69 7.15
N ARG A 79 -8.18 0.21 6.47
CA ARG A 79 -8.04 -0.57 5.23
C ARG A 79 -7.46 0.26 4.09
N LEU A 80 -7.93 1.50 3.91
CA LEU A 80 -7.41 2.40 2.89
C LEU A 80 -5.92 2.71 3.12
N ARG A 81 -5.53 2.95 4.38
CA ARG A 81 -4.10 3.12 4.72
C ARG A 81 -3.29 1.85 4.48
N ALA A 82 -3.83 0.69 4.83
CA ALA A 82 -3.18 -0.60 4.59
C ALA A 82 -3.00 -0.90 3.09
N SER A 83 -3.88 -0.38 2.22
CA SER A 83 -3.75 -0.45 0.77
C SER A 83 -2.90 0.66 0.15
N GLY A 84 -2.27 1.51 0.98
CA GLY A 84 -1.29 2.51 0.54
C GLY A 84 -1.87 3.91 0.29
N MET A 85 -3.12 4.19 0.64
CA MET A 85 -3.65 5.56 0.62
C MET A 85 -3.15 6.36 1.82
N ASP A 86 -2.77 7.61 1.57
CA ASP A 86 -2.52 8.61 2.59
C ASP A 86 -3.84 9.32 2.95
N CYS A 87 -4.36 9.05 4.15
CA CYS A 87 -5.63 9.59 4.64
C CYS A 87 -5.40 10.63 5.74
N MET A 88 -5.72 11.88 5.43
CA MET A 88 -5.62 13.03 6.34
C MET A 88 -6.99 13.62 6.66
N ILE A 89 -7.15 14.16 7.87
CA ILE A 89 -8.35 14.94 8.22
C ILE A 89 -8.29 16.29 7.49
N GLN A 90 -9.41 16.70 6.90
CA GLN A 90 -9.49 17.96 6.19
C GLN A 90 -9.48 19.14 7.19
N PRO A 91 -8.68 20.20 6.96
CA PRO A 91 -8.50 21.27 7.92
C PRO A 91 -9.83 21.96 8.27
N GLY A 92 -10.05 22.20 9.55
CA GLY A 92 -11.28 22.83 10.05
C GLY A 92 -12.45 21.87 10.26
N THR A 93 -12.26 20.56 10.05
CA THR A 93 -13.29 19.54 10.28
C THR A 93 -12.77 18.41 11.15
N THR A 94 -13.66 17.70 11.83
CA THR A 94 -13.36 16.43 12.51
C THR A 94 -14.05 15.23 11.85
N GLU A 95 -14.84 15.50 10.81
CA GLU A 95 -15.72 14.51 10.19
C GLU A 95 -15.45 14.34 8.69
N GLN A 96 -14.49 15.06 8.12
CA GLN A 96 -14.10 14.91 6.71
C GLN A 96 -12.65 14.44 6.60
N TYR A 97 -12.44 13.41 5.80
CA TYR A 97 -11.13 12.84 5.52
C TYR A 97 -10.87 12.87 4.03
N ALA A 98 -9.68 13.32 3.63
CA ALA A 98 -9.19 13.22 2.28
C ALA A 98 -8.16 12.09 2.22
N CYS A 99 -8.48 11.02 1.48
CA CYS A 99 -7.60 9.90 1.23
C CYS A 99 -7.02 9.98 -0.18
N THR A 100 -5.70 9.99 -0.32
CA THR A 100 -5.04 10.10 -1.61
C THR A 100 -4.09 8.93 -1.85
N TYR A 101 -4.17 8.32 -3.03
CA TYR A 101 -3.21 7.36 -3.53
C TYR A 101 -2.49 7.99 -4.72
N ARG A 102 -1.17 7.86 -4.78
CA ARG A 102 -0.36 8.39 -5.89
C ARG A 102 0.47 7.29 -6.49
N GLN A 103 0.32 7.09 -7.79
CA GLN A 103 1.09 6.13 -8.56
C GLN A 103 1.94 6.88 -9.60
N PRO A 104 3.28 6.82 -9.51
CA PRO A 104 4.13 7.34 -10.57
C PRO A 104 3.95 6.48 -11.84
N ARG A 105 3.64 7.12 -12.98
CA ARG A 105 3.48 6.43 -14.28
C ARG A 105 4.72 6.58 -15.15
N ASP A 106 5.19 7.82 -15.30
CA ASP A 106 6.45 8.16 -15.95
C ASP A 106 7.20 9.21 -15.09
N TYR A 107 8.42 9.57 -15.49
CA TYR A 107 9.20 10.63 -14.82
C TYR A 107 8.50 12.00 -14.74
N ARG A 108 7.42 12.23 -15.51
CA ARG A 108 6.70 13.50 -15.58
C ARG A 108 5.22 13.40 -15.23
N SER A 109 4.70 12.21 -14.96
CA SER A 109 3.26 11.98 -14.83
C SER A 109 2.96 11.12 -13.61
N VAL A 110 2.03 11.59 -12.79
CA VAL A 110 1.54 10.90 -11.60
C VAL A 110 0.05 10.73 -11.77
N ALA A 111 -0.41 9.49 -11.70
CA ALA A 111 -1.83 9.22 -11.52
C ALA A 111 -2.17 9.33 -10.03
N SER A 112 -3.32 9.93 -9.72
CA SER A 112 -3.82 9.98 -8.35
C SER A 112 -5.23 9.42 -8.24
N ILE A 113 -5.53 8.85 -7.09
CA ILE A 113 -6.87 8.50 -6.69
C ILE A 113 -7.15 9.25 -5.41
N GLU A 114 -8.24 9.99 -5.39
CA GLU A 114 -8.68 10.78 -4.25
C GLU A 114 -10.02 10.23 -3.80
N VAL A 115 -10.21 10.09 -2.49
CA VAL A 115 -11.46 9.63 -1.90
C VAL A 115 -11.76 10.56 -0.73
N ASP A 116 -12.76 11.41 -0.92
CA ASP A 116 -13.30 12.24 0.15
C ASP A 116 -14.34 11.46 0.93
N ILE A 117 -14.10 11.31 2.23
CA ILE A 117 -14.93 10.54 3.15
C ILE A 117 -15.55 11.52 4.13
N THR A 118 -16.88 11.64 4.08
CA THR A 118 -17.63 12.34 5.12
C THR A 118 -18.12 11.32 6.12
N THR A 119 -18.01 11.63 7.40
CA THR A 119 -18.40 10.78 8.51
C THR A 119 -19.43 11.47 9.39
N ARG A 120 -20.12 10.71 10.23
CA ARG A 120 -21.04 11.21 11.26
C ARG A 120 -20.71 10.62 12.61
N ASN A 121 -21.38 11.14 13.65
CA ASN A 121 -21.23 10.72 15.04
C ASN A 121 -19.77 10.87 15.53
N GLY A 122 -19.11 11.98 15.16
CA GLY A 122 -17.75 12.28 15.58
C GLY A 122 -16.71 11.37 14.95
N GLY A 123 -16.87 11.01 13.67
CA GLY A 123 -15.90 10.20 12.94
C GLY A 123 -16.09 8.68 13.02
N ARG A 124 -17.23 8.21 13.52
CA ARG A 124 -17.45 6.76 13.76
C ARG A 124 -18.09 6.05 12.58
N VAL A 125 -19.03 6.70 11.90
CA VAL A 125 -19.78 6.08 10.81
C VAL A 125 -19.56 6.83 9.52
N VAL A 126 -19.48 6.10 8.41
CA VAL A 126 -19.40 6.68 7.07
C VAL A 126 -20.75 7.28 6.69
N ASP A 127 -20.75 8.53 6.24
CA ASP A 127 -21.92 9.22 5.72
C ASP A 127 -21.94 9.22 4.19
N SER A 128 -20.85 9.68 3.58
CA SER A 128 -20.70 9.72 2.13
C SER A 128 -19.24 9.46 1.72
N LEU A 129 -19.09 8.97 0.49
CA LEU A 129 -17.82 8.64 -0.14
C LEU A 129 -17.82 9.25 -1.53
N THR A 130 -16.87 10.13 -1.83
CA THR A 130 -16.74 10.76 -3.14
C THR A 130 -15.36 10.44 -3.71
N PRO A 131 -15.24 9.37 -4.51
CA PRO A 131 -13.98 9.04 -5.17
C PRO A 131 -13.78 9.86 -6.44
N ALA A 132 -12.53 10.13 -6.78
CA ALA A 132 -12.09 10.72 -8.02
C ALA A 132 -10.78 10.06 -8.48
N VAL A 133 -10.73 9.60 -9.72
CA VAL A 133 -9.51 9.05 -10.33
C VAL A 133 -8.96 10.05 -11.32
N SER A 134 -7.76 10.55 -11.06
CA SER A 134 -6.98 11.33 -12.00
C SER A 134 -5.93 10.43 -12.64
N SER A 135 -6.01 10.28 -13.97
CA SER A 135 -4.99 9.56 -14.74
C SER A 135 -4.51 10.51 -15.83
N PRO A 136 -3.21 10.75 -15.97
CA PRO A 136 -2.66 11.48 -17.10
C PRO A 136 -2.94 10.61 -18.34
N VAL A 137 -4.02 10.95 -19.04
CA VAL A 137 -4.51 10.21 -20.21
C VAL A 137 -3.40 10.12 -21.25
N ARG A 138 -3.22 8.92 -21.82
CA ARG A 138 -2.36 8.65 -22.99
C ARG A 138 -3.02 9.14 -24.26
#